data_AF-A0A1F6R9T5-F1
#
_entry.id   AF-A0A1F6R9T5-F1
#
_cell.length_a   1.000
_cell.length_b   1.000
_cell.length_c   1.000
_cell.angle_alpha   90.00
_cell.angle_beta   90.00
_cell.angle_gamma   90.00
#
_symmetry.space_group_name_H-M   'P 1'
#
loop_
_entity.id
_entity.type
_entity.pdbx_description
1 polymer ?
#
loop_
_entity_poly.entity_id
_entity_poly.type
_entity_poly.pdbx_seq_one_letter_code
_entity_poly.pdbx_strand_id
1 'polypeptide(L)'
;MIRSAKRATVIVVYVTFFLLLGWMVYSIIAPNPTCTDRKKNQGEEKADCGGPCKPCKKPIEASDLVIQEKNIIDGGSDIIDGIEVKKYDVIARVKNPNESLGSPAFNYLIILKDSSGNTLSERKGSEFIYPMEVKNLIENNLEAKAEPKEAEVKIIKTEWIEFENYQKPRFSVYNKKFNLISSGTGYCEVMGAVFNESKTDFGLVRVKVILKDFQGNPIAANKTEIRDLRTNEEREFKLFWPSRFPGEVNGENIETSAESNVFNPENLKIL
;
A
#
# COMPACT_ATOMS: atom_id res chain seq x y z
N MET A 1 56.28 48.48 40.07
CA MET A 1 55.49 48.05 38.90
C MET A 1 56.38 48.02 37.68
N ILE A 2 56.82 46.83 37.30
CA ILE A 2 57.88 46.57 36.33
C ILE A 2 57.38 47.03 34.94
N ARG A 3 58.17 47.81 34.21
CA ARG A 3 57.83 48.37 32.88
C ARG A 3 57.28 47.33 31.88
N SER A 4 57.60 46.04 32.08
CA SER A 4 57.06 44.90 31.32
C SER A 4 55.57 44.65 31.55
N ALA A 5 55.05 44.80 32.78
CA ALA A 5 53.64 44.56 33.09
C ALA A 5 52.71 45.59 32.42
N LYS A 6 53.11 46.86 32.40
CA LYS A 6 52.36 47.92 31.71
C LYS A 6 52.36 47.73 30.18
N ARG A 7 53.48 47.26 29.61
CA ARG A 7 53.56 46.91 28.18
C ARG A 7 52.64 45.73 27.85
N ALA A 8 52.59 44.70 28.69
CA ALA A 8 51.70 43.56 28.48
C ALA A 8 50.21 43.95 28.53
N THR A 9 49.80 44.79 29.47
CA THR A 9 48.40 45.27 29.55
C THR A 9 47.98 46.03 28.29
N VAL A 10 48.83 46.93 27.80
CA VAL A 10 48.55 47.69 26.57
C VAL A 10 48.42 46.76 25.36
N ILE A 11 49.30 45.76 25.23
CA ILE A 11 49.23 44.77 24.14
C ILE A 11 47.92 43.98 24.21
N VAL A 12 47.53 43.48 25.39
CA VAL A 12 46.29 42.70 25.54
C VAL A 12 45.06 43.51 25.16
N VAL A 13 44.95 44.76 25.61
CA VAL A 13 43.83 45.66 25.28
C VAL A 13 43.77 45.92 23.77
N TYR A 14 44.92 46.16 23.13
CA TYR A 14 44.98 46.38 21.69
C TYR A 14 44.58 45.14 20.89
N VAL A 15 45.05 43.96 21.30
CA VAL A 15 44.70 42.68 20.68
C VAL A 15 43.21 42.39 20.84
N THR A 16 42.65 42.57 22.04
CA THR A 16 41.21 42.37 22.26
C THR A 16 40.38 43.36 21.48
N PHE A 17 40.77 44.63 21.41
CA PHE A 17 40.09 45.63 20.60
C PHE A 17 40.08 45.25 19.11
N PHE A 18 41.21 44.86 18.54
CA PHE A 18 41.28 44.45 17.13
C PHE A 18 40.54 43.13 16.86
N LEU A 19 40.50 42.20 17.82
CA LEU A 19 39.68 40.99 17.70
C LEU A 19 38.19 41.32 17.69
N LEU A 20 37.73 42.21 18.57
CA LEU A 20 36.33 42.66 18.62
C LEU A 20 35.95 43.46 17.37
N LEU A 21 36.82 44.36 16.92
CA LEU A 21 36.62 45.14 15.70
C LEU A 21 36.56 44.21 14.47
N GLY A 22 37.48 43.26 14.38
CA GLY A 22 37.51 42.24 13.34
C GLY A 22 36.25 41.37 13.33
N TRP A 23 35.78 40.95 14.51
CA TRP A 23 34.54 40.19 14.65
C TRP A 23 33.30 41.00 14.24
N MET A 24 33.21 42.27 14.66
CA MET A 24 32.12 43.16 14.27
C MET A 24 32.05 43.39 12.75
N VAL A 25 33.20 43.64 12.11
CA VAL A 25 33.28 43.80 10.65
C VAL A 25 32.92 42.49 9.94
N TYR A 26 33.42 41.35 10.42
CA TYR A 26 33.09 40.04 9.89
C TYR A 26 31.59 39.76 9.96
N SER A 27 30.93 40.04 11.09
CA SER A 27 29.50 39.83 11.26
C SER A 27 28.61 40.74 10.39
N ILE A 28 29.13 41.87 9.89
CA ILE A 28 28.39 42.78 8.99
C ILE A 28 28.57 42.38 7.52
N ILE A 29 29.74 41.84 7.14
CA ILE A 29 30.09 41.54 5.75
C ILE A 29 29.84 40.06 5.39
N ALA A 30 29.78 39.17 6.37
CA ALA A 30 29.53 37.76 6.13
C ALA A 30 28.18 37.57 5.39
N PRO A 31 28.18 36.97 4.19
CA PRO A 31 26.97 36.76 3.43
C PRO A 31 26.03 35.79 4.16
N ASN A 32 24.73 35.98 3.98
CA ASN A 32 23.73 35.04 4.48
C ASN A 32 23.93 33.64 3.83
N PRO A 33 23.59 32.56 4.54
CA PRO A 33 23.61 31.22 3.99
C PRO A 33 22.76 31.10 2.73
N THR A 34 23.35 30.51 1.69
CA THR A 34 22.72 30.32 0.38
C THR A 34 22.22 28.89 0.26
N CYS A 35 20.94 28.68 0.56
CA CYS A 35 20.32 27.35 0.59
C CYS A 35 19.60 26.95 -0.72
N THR A 36 19.96 27.56 -1.86
CA THR A 36 19.34 27.27 -3.18
C THR A 36 20.35 27.43 -4.34
N ASP A 37 21.65 27.43 -4.05
CA ASP A 37 22.70 27.67 -5.04
C ASP A 37 23.29 26.37 -5.63
N ARG A 38 22.75 25.22 -5.23
CA ARG A 38 23.15 23.86 -5.63
C ARG A 38 24.59 23.50 -5.24
N LYS A 39 25.19 24.19 -4.28
CA LYS A 39 26.56 23.92 -3.80
C LYS A 39 26.53 23.57 -2.33
N LYS A 40 27.24 22.51 -1.94
CA LYS A 40 27.45 22.16 -0.54
C LYS A 40 28.45 23.14 0.10
N ASN A 41 27.97 24.17 0.77
CA ASN A 41 28.79 25.17 1.46
C ASN A 41 28.27 25.45 2.88
N GLN A 42 28.91 26.35 3.63
CA GLN A 42 28.36 26.94 4.87
C GLN A 42 27.89 25.95 5.96
N GLY A 43 28.46 24.76 6.00
CA GLY A 43 28.12 23.73 6.99
C GLY A 43 26.91 22.85 6.61
N GLU A 44 26.46 22.89 5.36
CA GLU A 44 25.41 22.01 4.84
C GLU A 44 25.78 20.51 4.88
N GLU A 45 24.78 19.64 5.04
CA GLU A 45 24.95 18.19 4.97
C GLU A 45 25.02 17.70 3.51
N LYS A 46 24.13 18.21 2.65
CA LYS A 46 24.11 18.04 1.19
C LYS A 46 23.82 19.40 0.55
N ALA A 47 24.06 19.55 -0.75
CA ALA A 47 23.77 20.80 -1.44
C ALA A 47 22.34 21.28 -1.14
N ASP A 48 22.21 22.52 -0.66
CA ASP A 48 20.96 23.19 -0.32
C ASP A 48 20.18 22.58 0.87
N CYS A 49 20.79 21.71 1.70
CA CYS A 49 20.14 21.19 2.92
C CYS A 49 21.11 20.78 4.05
N GLY A 50 20.62 20.85 5.29
CA GLY A 50 21.38 20.61 6.52
C GLY A 50 22.19 21.81 6.98
N GLY A 51 22.71 21.77 8.21
CA GLY A 51 23.43 22.89 8.81
C GLY A 51 22.54 24.14 9.00
N PRO A 52 22.91 25.31 8.45
CA PRO A 52 22.09 26.53 8.53
C PRO A 52 20.83 26.48 7.64
N CYS A 53 20.71 25.47 6.76
CA CYS A 53 19.59 25.27 5.86
C CYS A 53 18.56 24.29 6.44
N LYS A 54 17.44 24.07 5.72
CA LYS A 54 16.43 23.07 6.12
C LYS A 54 17.07 21.68 6.20
N PRO A 55 16.70 20.83 7.19
CA PRO A 55 17.23 19.47 7.28
C PRO A 55 17.08 18.71 5.96
N CYS A 56 18.10 17.93 5.61
CA CYS A 56 18.01 17.08 4.42
C CYS A 56 16.92 16.02 4.59
N LYS A 57 16.16 15.77 3.52
CA LYS A 57 15.22 14.65 3.49
C LYS A 57 16.02 13.35 3.68
N LYS A 58 15.73 12.64 4.77
CA LYS A 58 16.34 11.33 5.03
C LYS A 58 15.81 10.32 4.00
N PRO A 59 16.62 9.35 3.57
CA PRO A 59 16.12 8.24 2.79
C PRO A 59 15.01 7.54 3.59
N ILE A 60 13.98 7.08 2.88
CA ILE A 60 12.90 6.29 3.48
C ILE A 60 13.47 4.89 3.74
N GLU A 61 13.69 4.56 5.01
CA GLU A 61 14.08 3.22 5.45
C GLU A 61 12.80 2.37 5.56
N ALA A 62 12.50 1.59 4.53
CA ALA A 62 11.31 0.75 4.48
C ALA A 62 11.67 -0.74 4.51
N SER A 63 10.89 -1.51 5.27
CA SER A 63 10.91 -2.96 5.25
C SER A 63 10.05 -3.50 4.10
N ASP A 64 10.49 -4.60 3.48
CA ASP A 64 9.77 -5.23 2.39
C ASP A 64 8.40 -5.79 2.80
N LEU A 65 7.50 -5.86 1.83
CA LEU A 65 6.20 -6.51 2.01
C LEU A 65 6.38 -8.01 2.28
N VAL A 66 5.60 -8.54 3.21
CA VAL A 66 5.65 -9.94 3.62
C VAL A 66 4.47 -10.70 3.04
N ILE A 67 4.73 -11.71 2.22
CA ILE A 67 3.71 -12.68 1.78
C ILE A 67 3.46 -13.66 2.92
N GLN A 68 2.21 -13.80 3.32
CA GLN A 68 1.77 -14.72 4.37
C GLN A 68 1.09 -15.94 3.73
N GLU A 69 -0.23 -16.09 3.91
CA GLU A 69 -1.01 -17.19 3.39
C GLU A 69 -1.25 -17.06 1.89
N LYS A 70 -1.31 -18.20 1.20
CA LYS A 70 -1.60 -18.32 -0.22
C LYS A 70 -2.50 -19.53 -0.46
N ASN A 71 -3.57 -19.33 -1.21
CA ASN A 71 -4.55 -20.37 -1.50
C ASN A 71 -4.83 -20.38 -3.00
N ILE A 72 -4.91 -21.59 -3.55
CA ILE A 72 -5.37 -21.84 -4.91
C ILE A 72 -6.75 -22.44 -4.79
N ILE A 73 -7.70 -21.90 -5.53
CA ILE A 73 -9.09 -22.33 -5.56
C ILE A 73 -9.43 -22.74 -6.98
N ASP A 74 -10.13 -23.86 -7.13
CA ASP A 74 -10.68 -24.27 -8.41
C ASP A 74 -11.80 -23.30 -8.83
N GLY A 75 -11.57 -22.57 -9.92
CA GLY A 75 -12.50 -21.61 -10.51
C GLY A 75 -13.43 -22.23 -11.56
N GLY A 76 -13.37 -23.56 -11.72
CA GLY A 76 -14.07 -24.32 -12.75
C GLY A 76 -13.27 -24.41 -14.05
N SER A 77 -13.99 -24.65 -15.14
CA SER A 77 -13.40 -24.86 -16.46
C SER A 77 -14.26 -24.23 -17.54
N ASP A 78 -13.62 -23.71 -18.58
CA ASP A 78 -14.28 -23.33 -19.82
C ASP A 78 -13.89 -24.31 -20.94
N ILE A 79 -14.72 -24.39 -21.98
CA ILE A 79 -14.34 -25.05 -23.23
C ILE A 79 -13.96 -23.96 -24.23
N ILE A 80 -12.68 -23.91 -24.61
CA ILE A 80 -12.14 -22.97 -25.60
C ILE A 80 -11.63 -23.80 -26.77
N ASP A 81 -12.17 -23.57 -27.97
CA ASP A 81 -11.83 -24.31 -29.19
C ASP A 81 -11.92 -25.86 -29.04
N GLY A 82 -12.90 -26.32 -28.27
CA GLY A 82 -13.12 -27.76 -28.01
C GLY A 82 -12.15 -28.37 -27.00
N ILE A 83 -11.33 -27.56 -26.33
CA ILE A 83 -10.38 -27.98 -25.31
C ILE A 83 -10.84 -27.45 -23.95
N GLU A 84 -10.88 -28.32 -22.94
CA GLU A 84 -11.13 -27.91 -21.56
C GLU A 84 -9.94 -27.12 -21.02
N VAL A 85 -10.19 -25.88 -20.62
CA VAL A 85 -9.22 -25.00 -19.96
C VAL A 85 -9.68 -24.80 -18.53
N LYS A 86 -8.89 -25.31 -17.59
CA LYS A 86 -9.16 -25.13 -16.16
C LYS A 86 -8.77 -23.73 -15.72
N LYS A 87 -9.56 -23.17 -14.82
CA LYS A 87 -9.36 -21.84 -14.24
C LYS A 87 -9.13 -21.98 -12.75
N TYR A 88 -8.26 -21.15 -12.23
CA TYR A 88 -7.94 -21.11 -10.82
C TYR A 88 -7.98 -19.69 -10.31
N ASP A 89 -8.50 -19.53 -9.11
CA ASP A 89 -8.44 -18.29 -8.37
C ASP A 89 -7.29 -18.38 -7.36
N VAL A 90 -6.59 -17.27 -7.16
CA VAL A 90 -5.51 -17.17 -6.18
C VAL A 90 -5.85 -16.09 -5.17
N ILE A 91 -5.79 -16.46 -3.90
CA ILE A 91 -5.85 -15.54 -2.77
C ILE A 91 -4.48 -15.52 -2.12
N ALA A 92 -3.94 -14.34 -1.86
CA ALA A 92 -2.71 -14.19 -1.08
C ALA A 92 -2.83 -13.05 -0.08
N ARG A 93 -2.31 -13.26 1.13
CA ARG A 93 -2.25 -12.23 2.17
C ARG A 93 -0.90 -11.54 2.15
N VAL A 94 -0.90 -10.22 1.94
CA VAL A 94 0.30 -9.40 1.89
C VAL A 94 0.28 -8.43 3.07
N LYS A 95 1.30 -8.49 3.91
CA LYS A 95 1.45 -7.61 5.07
C LYS A 95 2.45 -6.50 4.74
N ASN A 96 2.05 -5.27 5.03
CA ASN A 96 2.98 -4.16 5.18
C ASN A 96 3.48 -4.11 6.64
N PRO A 97 4.77 -4.36 6.91
CA PRO A 97 5.31 -4.29 8.27
C PRO A 97 5.65 -2.86 8.73
N ASN A 98 5.55 -1.85 7.86
CA ASN A 98 5.94 -0.49 8.18
C ASN A 98 4.81 0.26 8.90
N GLU A 99 5.16 0.95 9.99
CA GLU A 99 4.20 1.65 10.86
C GLU A 99 3.68 2.98 10.29
N SER A 100 4.54 3.71 9.58
CA SER A 100 4.24 5.05 9.04
C SER A 100 4.29 5.13 7.52
N LEU A 101 4.67 4.03 6.84
CA LEU A 101 4.86 4.01 5.40
C LEU A 101 3.76 3.20 4.73
N GLY A 102 3.13 3.78 3.71
CA GLY A 102 2.23 3.09 2.80
C GLY A 102 2.83 3.02 1.40
N SER A 103 2.22 2.21 0.54
CA SER A 103 2.58 2.16 -0.87
C SER A 103 1.39 2.57 -1.75
N PRO A 104 1.49 3.67 -2.54
CA PRO A 104 0.49 4.02 -3.54
C PRO A 104 0.36 2.97 -4.64
N ALA A 105 1.46 2.26 -4.92
CA ALA A 105 1.53 1.20 -5.90
C ALA A 105 2.70 0.26 -5.57
N PHE A 106 2.38 -1.02 -5.44
CA PHE A 106 3.32 -2.12 -5.50
C PHE A 106 2.89 -3.09 -6.60
N ASN A 107 3.86 -3.59 -7.36
CA ASN A 107 3.65 -4.51 -8.46
C ASN A 107 3.96 -5.93 -7.99
N TYR A 108 3.11 -6.88 -8.36
CA TYR A 108 3.29 -8.28 -8.01
C TYR A 108 3.14 -9.19 -9.24
N LEU A 109 3.68 -10.40 -9.10
CA LEU A 109 3.56 -11.49 -10.04
C LEU A 109 3.09 -12.74 -9.30
N ILE A 110 1.97 -13.31 -9.73
CA ILE A 110 1.48 -14.62 -9.30
C ILE A 110 1.88 -15.65 -10.35
N ILE A 111 2.48 -16.76 -9.92
CA ILE A 111 2.90 -17.87 -10.78
C ILE A 111 2.25 -19.14 -10.26
N LEU A 112 1.44 -19.79 -11.08
CA LEU A 112 0.94 -21.14 -10.80
C LEU A 112 1.97 -22.16 -11.26
N LYS A 113 2.29 -23.14 -10.40
CA LYS A 113 3.28 -24.17 -10.67
C LYS A 113 2.71 -25.57 -10.50
N ASP A 114 3.23 -26.51 -11.29
CA ASP A 114 2.97 -27.94 -11.11
C ASP A 114 3.79 -28.53 -9.95
N SER A 115 3.64 -29.84 -9.71
CA SER A 115 4.38 -30.58 -8.67
C SER A 115 5.91 -30.64 -8.91
N SER A 116 6.35 -30.41 -10.13
CA SER A 116 7.77 -30.42 -10.52
C SER A 116 8.38 -29.01 -10.47
N GLY A 117 7.58 -27.99 -10.13
CA GLY A 117 7.99 -26.59 -10.08
C GLY A 117 7.94 -25.86 -11.42
N ASN A 118 7.40 -26.47 -12.48
CA ASN A 118 7.25 -25.81 -13.77
C ASN A 118 6.11 -24.79 -13.74
N THR A 119 6.30 -23.65 -14.39
CA THR A 119 5.26 -22.64 -14.55
C THR A 119 4.13 -23.15 -15.44
N LEU A 120 2.90 -23.12 -14.91
CA LEU A 120 1.66 -23.41 -15.64
C LEU A 120 1.00 -22.13 -16.15
N SER A 121 1.05 -21.05 -15.37
CA SER A 121 0.39 -19.78 -15.67
C SER A 121 1.01 -18.64 -14.87
N GLU A 122 0.90 -17.42 -15.37
CA GLU A 122 1.41 -16.22 -14.71
C GLU A 122 0.41 -15.06 -14.79
N ARG A 123 0.35 -14.25 -13.74
CA ARG A 123 -0.42 -13.01 -13.71
C ARG A 123 0.32 -11.88 -13.03
N LYS A 124 0.51 -10.78 -13.76
CA LYS A 124 1.02 -9.53 -13.22
C LYS A 124 -0.14 -8.68 -12.70
N GLY A 125 0.07 -8.00 -11.59
CA GLY A 125 -0.89 -7.07 -11.02
C GLY A 125 -0.21 -5.90 -10.32
N SER A 126 -1.00 -4.91 -9.96
CA SER A 126 -0.58 -3.74 -9.21
C SER A 126 -1.65 -3.40 -8.18
N GLU A 127 -1.23 -3.02 -6.98
CA GLU A 127 -2.14 -2.69 -5.89
C GLU A 127 -1.50 -1.68 -4.92
N PHE A 128 -2.29 -1.07 -4.04
CA PHE A 128 -1.80 -0.18 -2.98
C PHE A 128 -1.85 -0.88 -1.62
N ILE A 129 -1.14 -0.39 -0.61
CA ILE A 129 -1.24 -0.92 0.76
C ILE A 129 -0.97 0.14 1.81
N TYR A 130 -1.77 0.13 2.87
CA TYR A 130 -1.63 1.05 4.00
C TYR A 130 -0.55 0.62 5.00
N PRO A 131 -0.06 1.55 5.85
CA PRO A 131 0.78 1.17 6.99
C PRO A 131 0.11 0.08 7.84
N MET A 132 0.90 -0.90 8.27
CA MET A 132 0.47 -2.04 9.09
C MET A 132 -0.68 -2.90 8.53
N GLU A 133 -1.07 -2.69 7.27
CA GLU A 133 -2.18 -3.42 6.69
C GLU A 133 -1.79 -4.84 6.31
N VAL A 134 -2.72 -5.78 6.54
CA VAL A 134 -2.72 -7.09 5.90
C VAL A 134 -3.80 -7.09 4.82
N LYS A 135 -3.37 -7.12 3.56
CA LYS A 135 -4.22 -7.02 2.38
C LYS A 135 -4.45 -8.38 1.75
N ASN A 136 -5.70 -8.66 1.39
CA ASN A 136 -6.05 -9.79 0.55
C ASN A 136 -5.87 -9.41 -0.93
N LEU A 137 -4.87 -10.01 -1.59
CA LEU A 137 -4.78 -10.05 -3.04
C LEU A 137 -5.70 -11.16 -3.56
N ILE A 138 -6.51 -10.85 -4.57
CA ILE A 138 -7.43 -11.78 -5.20
C ILE A 138 -7.26 -11.64 -6.72
N GLU A 139 -6.83 -12.71 -7.35
CA GLU A 139 -6.78 -12.85 -8.81
C GLU A 139 -7.66 -14.01 -9.24
N ASN A 140 -8.71 -13.72 -10.00
CA ASN A 140 -9.67 -14.72 -10.46
C ASN A 140 -9.37 -15.17 -11.89
N ASN A 141 -9.72 -16.41 -12.24
CA ASN A 141 -9.64 -16.95 -13.60
C ASN A 141 -8.22 -16.97 -14.18
N LEU A 142 -7.23 -17.50 -13.45
CA LEU A 142 -5.95 -17.88 -14.03
C LEU A 142 -6.12 -19.20 -14.77
N GLU A 143 -5.95 -19.17 -16.08
CA GLU A 143 -6.05 -20.36 -16.92
C GLU A 143 -4.79 -21.21 -16.80
N ALA A 144 -4.96 -22.52 -16.61
CA ALA A 144 -3.88 -23.49 -16.60
C ALA A 144 -4.33 -24.80 -17.25
N LYS A 145 -3.45 -25.41 -18.04
CA LYS A 145 -3.70 -26.68 -18.74
C LYS A 145 -3.60 -27.91 -17.84
N ALA A 146 -3.06 -27.74 -16.64
CA ALA A 146 -2.91 -28.79 -15.63
C ALA A 146 -3.27 -28.23 -14.25
N GLU A 147 -3.48 -29.12 -13.29
CA GLU A 147 -3.77 -28.75 -11.91
C GLU A 147 -2.51 -28.18 -11.22
N PRO A 148 -2.53 -26.92 -10.76
CA PRO A 148 -1.43 -26.35 -10.02
C PRO A 148 -1.33 -26.94 -8.61
N LYS A 149 -0.11 -27.11 -8.12
CA LYS A 149 0.19 -27.56 -6.76
C LYS A 149 0.76 -26.45 -5.89
N GLU A 150 1.25 -25.38 -6.51
CA GLU A 150 1.76 -24.21 -5.80
C GLU A 150 1.37 -22.92 -6.52
N ALA A 151 1.04 -21.88 -5.74
CA ALA A 151 1.08 -20.50 -6.20
C ALA A 151 2.32 -19.82 -5.60
N GLU A 152 3.16 -19.23 -6.42
CA GLU A 152 4.24 -18.34 -5.98
C GLU A 152 3.79 -16.89 -6.16
N VAL A 153 3.98 -16.05 -5.16
CA VAL A 153 3.66 -14.61 -5.23
C VAL A 153 4.95 -13.84 -5.02
N LYS A 154 5.34 -13.04 -6.01
CA LYS A 154 6.53 -12.20 -5.98
C LYS A 154 6.14 -10.73 -5.95
N ILE A 155 6.73 -9.98 -5.03
CA ILE A 155 6.69 -8.51 -5.06
C ILE A 155 7.84 -8.05 -5.96
N ILE A 156 7.50 -7.35 -7.04
CA ILE A 156 8.45 -6.94 -8.08
C ILE A 156 9.01 -5.55 -7.80
N LYS A 157 8.14 -4.62 -7.40
CA LYS A 157 8.48 -3.23 -7.11
C LYS A 157 7.52 -2.70 -6.06
N THR A 158 8.03 -1.92 -5.12
CA THR A 158 7.24 -1.22 -4.12
C THR A 158 7.68 0.23 -4.07
N GLU A 159 6.73 1.16 -4.14
CA GLU A 159 7.01 2.60 -3.96
C GLU A 159 6.56 3.00 -2.56
N TRP A 160 7.48 3.43 -1.71
CA TRP A 160 7.17 3.78 -0.31
C TRP A 160 7.00 5.28 -0.14
N ILE A 161 5.92 5.68 0.53
CA ILE A 161 5.68 7.06 0.93
C ILE A 161 5.22 7.13 2.39
N GLU A 162 5.49 8.26 3.03
CA GLU A 162 4.96 8.57 4.36
C GLU A 162 3.44 8.75 4.32
N PHE A 163 2.75 8.17 5.31
CA PHE A 163 1.29 8.19 5.40
C PHE A 163 0.73 9.39 6.19
N GLU A 164 1.57 10.33 6.62
CA GLU A 164 1.19 11.40 7.57
C GLU A 164 0.04 12.30 7.09
N ASN A 165 -0.07 12.52 5.77
CA ASN A 165 -1.09 13.39 5.16
C ASN A 165 -2.32 12.63 4.65
N TYR A 166 -2.44 11.35 5.00
CA TYR A 166 -3.51 10.49 4.53
C TYR A 166 -4.27 9.91 5.71
N GLN A 167 -5.53 9.57 5.47
CA GLN A 167 -6.35 8.85 6.43
C GLN A 167 -6.86 7.56 5.80
N LYS A 168 -6.70 6.43 6.49
CA LYS A 168 -7.25 5.16 6.03
C LYS A 168 -8.79 5.28 6.00
N PRO A 169 -9.46 4.94 4.88
CA PRO A 169 -10.91 4.93 4.82
C PRO A 169 -11.51 3.98 5.83
N ARG A 170 -12.66 4.37 6.39
CA ARG A 170 -13.46 3.53 7.27
C ARG A 170 -14.71 3.13 6.52
N PHE A 171 -14.77 1.86 6.15
CA PHE A 171 -15.92 1.25 5.52
C PHE A 171 -16.43 0.12 6.39
N SER A 172 -17.74 0.05 6.55
CA SER A 172 -18.42 -1.08 7.19
C SER A 172 -19.17 -1.88 6.15
N VAL A 173 -19.07 -3.21 6.23
CA VAL A 173 -19.78 -4.13 5.35
C VAL A 173 -20.71 -5.00 6.18
N TYR A 174 -22.02 -4.95 5.92
CA TYR A 174 -23.06 -5.62 6.70
C TYR A 174 -24.16 -6.22 5.83
N ASN A 175 -25.14 -6.86 6.49
CA ASN A 175 -26.27 -7.56 5.86
C ASN A 175 -25.84 -8.59 4.80
N LYS A 176 -24.70 -9.23 5.04
CA LYS A 176 -24.10 -10.23 4.15
C LYS A 176 -25.02 -11.44 4.06
N LYS A 177 -25.36 -11.84 2.84
CA LYS A 177 -26.17 -13.03 2.56
C LYS A 177 -25.51 -13.85 1.46
N PHE A 178 -25.36 -15.14 1.73
CA PHE A 178 -24.95 -16.13 0.74
C PHE A 178 -26.19 -16.90 0.29
N ASN A 179 -26.38 -17.02 -1.03
CA ASN A 179 -27.46 -17.80 -1.61
C ASN A 179 -26.92 -18.74 -2.69
N LEU A 180 -27.36 -19.99 -2.69
CA LEU A 180 -27.23 -20.88 -3.84
C LEU A 180 -28.27 -20.51 -4.89
N ILE A 181 -27.87 -20.55 -6.15
CA ILE A 181 -28.76 -20.26 -7.28
C ILE A 181 -29.37 -21.58 -7.74
N SER A 182 -30.64 -21.80 -7.39
CA SER A 182 -31.37 -23.02 -7.75
C SER A 182 -32.02 -22.98 -9.13
N SER A 183 -32.16 -21.78 -9.72
CA SER A 183 -32.79 -21.57 -11.02
C SER A 183 -32.09 -20.44 -11.78
N GLY A 184 -31.64 -20.71 -13.01
CA GLY A 184 -30.91 -19.76 -13.84
C GLY A 184 -29.45 -20.19 -14.07
N THR A 185 -28.64 -19.27 -14.60
CA THR A 185 -27.20 -19.49 -14.82
C THR A 185 -26.43 -19.13 -13.56
N GLY A 186 -25.48 -19.98 -13.16
CA GLY A 186 -24.57 -19.73 -12.04
C GLY A 186 -24.68 -20.73 -10.90
N TYR A 187 -23.75 -20.63 -9.97
CA TYR A 187 -23.70 -21.48 -8.79
C TYR A 187 -24.21 -20.78 -7.54
N CYS A 188 -23.67 -19.61 -7.22
CA CYS A 188 -24.04 -18.88 -6.02
C CYS A 188 -23.82 -17.38 -6.14
N GLU A 189 -24.40 -16.63 -5.21
CA GLU A 189 -24.23 -15.20 -5.08
C GLU A 189 -24.02 -14.80 -3.62
N VAL A 190 -23.30 -13.69 -3.45
CA VAL A 190 -23.19 -12.98 -2.18
C VAL A 190 -23.68 -11.56 -2.37
N MET A 191 -24.59 -11.15 -1.50
CA MET A 191 -25.10 -9.78 -1.42
C MET A 191 -24.75 -9.17 -0.07
N GLY A 192 -24.68 -7.85 -0.02
CA GLY A 192 -24.49 -7.09 1.22
C GLY A 192 -24.54 -5.60 0.94
N ALA A 193 -24.29 -4.80 1.97
CA ALA A 193 -24.19 -3.35 1.85
C ALA A 193 -22.84 -2.88 2.39
N VAL A 194 -22.25 -1.89 1.72
CA VAL A 194 -21.09 -1.14 2.22
C VAL A 194 -21.56 0.25 2.63
N PHE A 195 -21.04 0.73 3.76
CA PHE A 195 -21.29 2.06 4.28
C PHE A 195 -19.99 2.82 4.44
N ASN A 196 -19.98 4.09 4.04
CA ASN A 196 -18.83 4.97 4.18
C ASN A 196 -18.90 5.79 5.46
N GLU A 197 -18.09 5.43 6.45
CA GLU A 197 -17.94 6.12 7.73
C GLU A 197 -16.83 7.19 7.71
N SER A 198 -16.19 7.38 6.55
CA SER A 198 -15.17 8.40 6.35
C SER A 198 -15.84 9.76 6.09
N LYS A 199 -15.11 10.85 6.33
CA LYS A 199 -15.56 12.22 6.02
C LYS A 199 -15.24 12.64 4.58
N THR A 200 -15.10 11.66 3.69
CA THR A 200 -14.60 11.86 2.33
C THR A 200 -15.39 11.00 1.38
N ASP A 201 -15.75 11.56 0.23
CA ASP A 201 -16.42 10.83 -0.85
C ASP A 201 -15.37 10.11 -1.69
N PHE A 202 -15.66 8.87 -2.10
CA PHE A 202 -14.74 8.04 -2.86
C PHE A 202 -15.27 7.77 -4.26
N GLY A 203 -14.48 8.09 -5.28
CA GLY A 203 -14.83 7.81 -6.68
C GLY A 203 -14.92 6.30 -6.98
N LEU A 204 -14.11 5.50 -6.31
CA LEU A 204 -14.05 4.04 -6.44
C LEU A 204 -13.80 3.38 -5.08
N VAL A 205 -14.67 2.45 -4.71
CA VAL A 205 -14.50 1.57 -3.54
C VAL A 205 -14.57 0.14 -4.04
N ARG A 206 -13.54 -0.64 -3.76
CA ARG A 206 -13.49 -2.07 -4.09
C ARG A 206 -13.96 -2.87 -2.89
N VAL A 207 -14.97 -3.72 -3.10
CA VAL A 207 -15.43 -4.68 -2.11
C VAL A 207 -14.93 -6.06 -2.52
N LYS A 208 -14.22 -6.72 -1.61
CA LYS A 208 -13.72 -8.09 -1.76
C LYS A 208 -14.49 -9.00 -0.82
N VAL A 209 -14.84 -10.18 -1.31
CA VAL A 209 -15.50 -11.23 -0.54
C VAL A 209 -14.70 -12.51 -0.66
N ILE A 210 -14.45 -13.16 0.47
CA ILE A 210 -13.85 -14.49 0.57
C ILE A 210 -14.85 -15.39 1.31
N LEU A 211 -15.30 -16.44 0.65
CA LEU A 211 -16.13 -17.49 1.21
C LEU A 211 -15.25 -18.56 1.84
N LYS A 212 -15.60 -18.98 3.05
CA LYS A 212 -14.86 -19.98 3.82
C LYS A 212 -15.70 -21.21 4.11
N ASP A 213 -15.05 -22.35 4.25
CA ASP A 213 -15.64 -23.57 4.77
C ASP A 213 -15.85 -23.50 6.30
N PHE A 214 -16.38 -24.58 6.88
CA PHE A 214 -16.57 -24.71 8.33
C PHE A 214 -15.26 -24.80 9.12
N GLN A 215 -14.13 -25.08 8.48
CA GLN A 215 -12.80 -25.09 9.09
C GLN A 215 -12.10 -23.72 8.99
N GLY A 216 -12.70 -22.76 8.27
CA GLY A 216 -12.15 -21.43 8.05
C GLY A 216 -11.19 -21.32 6.86
N ASN A 217 -11.08 -22.35 6.01
CA ASN A 217 -10.29 -22.29 4.81
C ASN A 217 -11.04 -21.52 3.71
N PRO A 218 -10.36 -20.67 2.94
CA PRO A 218 -11.00 -19.99 1.82
C PRO A 218 -11.27 -20.99 0.68
N ILE A 219 -12.51 -21.01 0.21
CA ILE A 219 -12.98 -21.92 -0.86
C ILE A 219 -13.50 -21.17 -2.09
N ALA A 220 -13.75 -19.87 -1.98
CA ALA A 220 -14.02 -18.99 -3.12
C ALA A 220 -13.70 -17.54 -2.77
N ALA A 221 -13.34 -16.73 -3.77
CA ALA A 221 -13.21 -15.29 -3.60
C ALA A 221 -13.62 -14.53 -4.85
N ASN A 222 -14.09 -13.32 -4.68
CA ASN A 222 -14.43 -12.43 -5.79
C ASN A 222 -14.37 -10.97 -5.33
N LYS A 223 -14.36 -10.03 -6.27
CA LYS A 223 -14.26 -8.60 -6.03
C LYS A 223 -15.18 -7.82 -6.96
N THR A 224 -15.75 -6.74 -6.44
CA THR A 224 -16.60 -5.81 -7.18
C THR A 224 -16.21 -4.37 -6.84
N GLU A 225 -16.64 -3.44 -7.66
CA GLU A 225 -16.34 -2.02 -7.52
C GLU A 225 -17.63 -1.21 -7.44
N ILE A 226 -17.65 -0.28 -6.50
CA ILE A 226 -18.72 0.68 -6.29
C ILE A 226 -18.16 2.05 -6.65
N ARG A 227 -18.86 2.74 -7.54
CA ARG A 227 -18.49 4.09 -7.96
C ARG A 227 -19.24 5.13 -7.16
N ASP A 228 -18.55 6.24 -6.89
CA ASP A 228 -19.11 7.46 -6.30
C ASP A 228 -19.83 7.22 -4.96
N LEU A 229 -19.16 6.54 -4.02
CA LEU A 229 -19.69 6.30 -2.68
C LEU A 229 -19.44 7.54 -1.80
N ARG A 230 -20.51 8.27 -1.51
CA ARG A 230 -20.44 9.50 -0.70
C ARG A 230 -20.27 9.21 0.78
N THR A 231 -19.86 10.23 1.50
CA THR A 231 -19.79 10.25 2.97
C THR A 231 -21.16 9.93 3.56
N ASN A 232 -21.21 9.00 4.51
CA ASN A 232 -22.44 8.49 5.14
C ASN A 232 -23.46 7.89 4.15
N GLU A 233 -23.03 7.48 2.96
CA GLU A 233 -23.86 6.73 2.01
C GLU A 233 -23.72 5.22 2.24
N GLU A 234 -24.84 4.52 2.12
CA GLU A 234 -24.91 3.06 2.03
C GLU A 234 -25.16 2.64 0.57
N ARG A 235 -24.41 1.65 0.08
CA ARG A 235 -24.64 1.04 -1.23
C ARG A 235 -24.61 -0.47 -1.16
N GLU A 236 -25.64 -1.08 -1.75
CA GLU A 236 -25.69 -2.52 -1.93
C GLU A 236 -24.67 -2.98 -2.99
N PHE A 237 -24.12 -4.16 -2.78
CA PHE A 237 -23.32 -4.87 -3.76
C PHE A 237 -23.79 -6.32 -3.89
N LYS A 238 -23.50 -6.87 -5.06
CA LYS A 238 -23.76 -8.27 -5.39
C LYS A 238 -22.56 -8.84 -6.13
N LEU A 239 -22.12 -10.01 -5.70
CA LEU A 239 -21.08 -10.82 -6.32
C LEU A 239 -21.65 -12.17 -6.71
N PHE A 240 -21.14 -12.71 -7.81
CA PHE A 240 -21.68 -13.91 -8.43
C PHE A 240 -20.54 -14.86 -8.81
N TRP A 241 -20.74 -16.15 -8.55
CA TRP A 241 -19.84 -17.21 -8.98
C TRP A 241 -20.57 -18.07 -10.03
N PRO A 242 -20.08 -18.07 -11.29
CA PRO A 242 -20.72 -18.84 -12.36
C PRO A 242 -20.54 -20.35 -12.17
N SER A 243 -19.38 -20.76 -11.67
CA SER A 243 -18.98 -22.16 -11.55
C SER A 243 -19.04 -22.63 -10.09
N ARG A 244 -19.33 -23.91 -9.90
CA ARG A 244 -19.24 -24.56 -8.59
C ARG A 244 -17.78 -24.70 -8.19
N PHE A 245 -17.45 -24.26 -6.98
CA PHE A 245 -16.17 -24.52 -6.34
C PHE A 245 -16.29 -25.68 -5.32
N PRO A 246 -15.16 -26.34 -4.96
CA PRO A 246 -15.15 -27.42 -3.97
C PRO A 246 -15.56 -26.96 -2.57
N GLY A 247 -16.22 -27.85 -1.83
CA GLY A 247 -16.60 -27.62 -0.43
C GLY A 247 -17.98 -27.00 -0.23
N GLU A 248 -18.32 -26.79 1.04
CA GLU A 248 -19.56 -26.14 1.48
C GLU A 248 -19.23 -24.84 2.21
N VAL A 249 -19.95 -23.77 1.85
CA VAL A 249 -19.77 -22.45 2.44
C VAL A 249 -20.41 -22.44 3.82
N ASN A 250 -19.64 -22.05 4.83
CA ASN A 250 -20.23 -21.61 6.10
C ASN A 250 -20.79 -20.20 5.89
N GLY A 251 -22.11 -20.10 5.65
CA GLY A 251 -22.80 -18.84 5.36
C GLY A 251 -22.70 -17.78 6.46
N GLU A 252 -22.31 -18.17 7.68
CA GLU A 252 -22.06 -17.24 8.80
C GLU A 252 -20.63 -16.68 8.77
N ASN A 253 -19.71 -17.31 8.03
CA ASN A 253 -18.29 -16.97 7.96
C ASN A 253 -17.89 -16.40 6.59
N ILE A 254 -18.54 -15.31 6.20
CA ILE A 254 -18.20 -14.54 4.99
C ILE A 254 -17.22 -13.43 5.37
N GLU A 255 -15.96 -13.58 4.95
CA GLU A 255 -14.94 -12.54 5.12
C GLU A 255 -15.11 -11.47 4.05
N THR A 256 -15.14 -10.21 4.47
CA THR A 256 -15.35 -9.06 3.59
C THR A 256 -14.39 -7.94 3.92
N SER A 257 -13.85 -7.28 2.89
CA SER A 257 -13.08 -6.06 3.05
C SER A 257 -13.49 -5.05 1.98
N ALA A 258 -13.71 -3.81 2.39
CA ALA A 258 -13.88 -2.68 1.48
C ALA A 258 -12.63 -1.79 1.56
N GLU A 259 -12.13 -1.37 0.40
CA GLU A 259 -10.90 -0.59 0.28
C GLU A 259 -11.04 0.48 -0.80
N SER A 260 -10.29 1.56 -0.68
CA SER A 260 -10.24 2.64 -1.66
C SER A 260 -8.84 3.24 -1.64
N ASN A 261 -8.27 3.58 -2.79
CA ASN A 261 -6.90 4.11 -2.84
C ASN A 261 -6.91 5.62 -2.54
N VAL A 262 -6.55 6.01 -1.32
CA VAL A 262 -6.43 7.44 -0.93
C VAL A 262 -5.15 8.11 -1.42
N PHE A 263 -4.19 7.32 -1.92
CA PHE A 263 -2.98 7.87 -2.51
C PHE A 263 -3.23 8.43 -3.91
N ASN A 264 -4.30 7.98 -4.57
CA ASN A 264 -4.75 8.53 -5.84
C ASN A 264 -5.70 9.72 -5.57
N PRO A 265 -5.27 10.98 -5.83
CA PRO A 265 -6.11 12.14 -5.58
C PRO A 265 -7.38 12.17 -6.44
N GLU A 266 -7.38 11.56 -7.63
CA GLU A 266 -8.59 11.49 -8.49
C GLU A 266 -9.71 10.65 -7.85
N ASN A 267 -9.35 9.78 -6.91
CA ASN A 267 -10.29 8.94 -6.20
C ASN A 267 -10.92 9.64 -4.98
N LEU A 268 -10.36 10.77 -4.54
CA LEU A 268 -10.87 11.56 -3.43
C LEU A 268 -11.71 12.72 -3.97
N LYS A 269 -13.02 12.63 -3.78
CA LYS A 269 -13.93 13.72 -4.14
C LYS A 269 -14.12 14.59 -2.89
N ILE A 270 -13.45 15.73 -2.88
CA ILE A 270 -13.63 16.74 -1.83
C ILE A 270 -14.81 17.62 -2.28
N LEU A 271 -15.82 17.77 -1.41
CA LEU A 271 -16.89 18.76 -1.58
C LEU A 271 -16.36 20.19 -1.47
#